data_AF-A0A7V8WSE5-F1
#
_entry.id   AF-A0A7V8WSE5-F1
#
_cell.length_a   1.000
_cell.length_b   1.000
_cell.length_c   1.000
_cell.angle_alpha   90.00
_cell.angle_beta   90.00
_cell.angle_gamma   90.00
#
_symmetry.space_group_name_H-M   'P 1'
#
loop_
_entity.id
_entity.type
_entity.pdbx_description
1 polymer ?
#
loop_
_entity_poly.entity_id
_entity_poly.type
_entity_poly.pdbx_seq_one_letter_code
_entity_poly.pdbx_strand_id
1 'polypeptide(L)'
;MTIDSILSFENGNHRSLARDRATLETAREALEREGFYAYGTVDDQNRWTIAVDDEVGRVDVRVGDDGLEVAFWATSPGLFADEENPWRRRALERLARMTLPNIARGFLEPHQRVSWDEVEQGVAVTTTYELPFTRAEDVGRFTRERLPELDHLLGLVERQLA
;
A
#
# COMPACT_ATOMS: atom_id res chain seq x y z
N MET A 1 -33.43 13.04 2.76
CA MET A 1 -32.78 11.85 2.17
C MET A 1 -33.89 10.84 1.92
N THR A 2 -34.17 10.50 0.66
CA THR A 2 -35.30 9.62 0.27
C THR A 2 -34.83 8.19 0.05
N ILE A 3 -35.72 7.21 0.22
CA ILE A 3 -35.43 5.76 0.04
C ILE A 3 -34.86 5.47 -1.36
N ASP A 4 -35.33 6.18 -2.39
CA ASP A 4 -34.81 6.05 -3.76
C ASP A 4 -33.34 6.50 -3.89
N SER A 5 -32.90 7.48 -3.08
CA SER A 5 -31.52 7.95 -3.08
C SER A 5 -30.57 6.93 -2.43
N ILE A 6 -31.07 6.13 -1.47
CA ILE A 6 -30.28 5.08 -0.80
C ILE A 6 -30.16 3.87 -1.73
N LEU A 7 -31.28 3.43 -2.32
CA LEU A 7 -31.30 2.32 -3.27
C LEU A 7 -30.52 2.61 -4.55
N SER A 8 -30.50 3.86 -5.03
CA SER A 8 -29.67 4.25 -6.18
C SER A 8 -28.17 4.26 -5.86
N PHE A 9 -27.79 4.59 -4.63
CA PHE A 9 -26.38 4.64 -4.21
C PHE A 9 -25.82 3.21 -4.01
N GLU A 10 -26.58 2.33 -3.37
CA GLU A 10 -26.20 0.92 -3.18
C GLU A 10 -26.08 0.19 -4.53
N ASN A 11 -27.01 0.42 -5.46
CA ASN A 11 -26.96 -0.16 -6.81
C ASN A 11 -25.81 0.42 -7.67
N GLY A 12 -25.48 1.70 -7.50
CA GLY A 12 -24.33 2.32 -8.17
C GLY A 12 -23.00 1.72 -7.71
N ASN A 13 -22.86 1.51 -6.40
CA ASN A 13 -21.65 0.96 -5.81
C ASN A 13 -21.43 -0.52 -6.17
N HIS A 14 -22.48 -1.34 -6.16
CA HIS A 14 -22.39 -2.74 -6.60
C HIS A 14 -22.03 -2.88 -8.09
N ARG A 15 -22.53 -1.99 -8.96
CA ARG A 15 -22.15 -1.97 -10.38
C ARG A 15 -20.70 -1.53 -10.59
N SER A 16 -20.19 -0.63 -9.76
CA SER A 16 -18.76 -0.26 -9.77
C SER A 16 -17.90 -1.46 -9.42
N LEU A 17 -18.19 -2.15 -8.31
CA LEU A 17 -17.40 -3.29 -7.85
C LEU A 17 -17.35 -4.44 -8.86
N ALA A 18 -18.47 -4.75 -9.51
CA ALA A 18 -18.50 -5.78 -10.55
C ALA A 18 -17.65 -5.39 -11.78
N ARG A 19 -17.66 -4.11 -12.16
CA ARG A 19 -16.84 -3.57 -13.25
C ARG A 19 -15.36 -3.59 -12.89
N ASP A 20 -15.02 -3.13 -11.70
CA ASP A 20 -13.63 -3.08 -11.22
C ASP A 20 -13.07 -4.49 -11.12
N ARG A 21 -13.86 -5.44 -10.62
CA ARG A 21 -13.51 -6.86 -10.62
C ARG A 21 -13.19 -7.40 -12.00
N ALA A 22 -14.05 -7.14 -12.99
CA ALA A 22 -13.79 -7.58 -14.36
C ALA A 22 -12.55 -6.90 -14.96
N THR A 23 -12.31 -5.63 -14.62
CA THR A 23 -11.17 -4.84 -15.11
C THR A 23 -9.85 -5.37 -14.55
N LEU A 24 -9.83 -5.79 -13.29
CA LEU A 24 -8.61 -6.24 -12.61
C LEU A 24 -8.26 -7.71 -12.86
N GLU A 25 -9.10 -8.48 -13.55
CA GLU A 25 -8.87 -9.92 -13.75
C GLU A 25 -7.55 -10.19 -14.47
N THR A 26 -7.25 -9.43 -15.53
CA THR A 26 -5.97 -9.54 -16.26
C THR A 26 -4.76 -9.23 -15.38
N ALA A 27 -4.88 -8.26 -14.47
CA ALA A 27 -3.82 -7.93 -13.53
C ALA A 27 -3.62 -9.04 -12.48
N ARG A 28 -4.72 -9.65 -11.99
CA ARG A 28 -4.68 -10.81 -11.10
C ARG A 28 -3.95 -11.98 -11.75
N GLU A 29 -4.34 -12.35 -12.97
CA GLU A 29 -3.69 -13.41 -13.75
C GLU A 29 -2.21 -13.10 -14.02
N ALA A 30 -1.87 -11.83 -14.24
CA ALA A 30 -0.48 -11.40 -14.42
C ALA A 30 0.38 -11.61 -13.17
N LEU A 31 -0.16 -11.28 -11.98
CA LEU A 31 0.50 -11.52 -10.71
C LEU A 31 0.70 -13.02 -10.47
N GLU A 32 -0.32 -13.84 -10.73
CA GLU A 32 -0.25 -15.30 -10.57
C GLU A 32 0.76 -15.94 -11.52
N ARG A 33 0.88 -15.44 -12.77
CA ARG A 33 1.87 -15.92 -13.74
C ARG A 33 3.31 -15.69 -13.28
N GLU A 34 3.55 -14.63 -12.51
CA GLU A 34 4.84 -14.40 -11.88
C GLU A 34 4.99 -15.20 -10.58
N GLY A 35 3.98 -15.94 -10.15
CA GLY A 35 4.03 -16.83 -8.98
C GLY A 35 3.65 -16.16 -7.67
N PHE A 36 3.02 -14.98 -7.71
CA PHE A 36 2.40 -14.39 -6.52
C PHE A 36 1.08 -15.10 -6.19
N TYR A 37 0.77 -15.22 -4.90
CA TYR A 37 -0.58 -15.55 -4.47
C TYR A 37 -1.42 -14.27 -4.48
N ALA A 38 -2.24 -14.10 -5.52
CA ALA A 38 -3.07 -12.90 -5.72
C ALA A 38 -4.54 -13.22 -5.50
N TYR A 39 -5.24 -12.39 -4.71
CA TYR A 39 -6.65 -12.60 -4.40
C TYR A 39 -7.45 -11.30 -4.43
N GLY A 40 -8.72 -11.40 -4.82
CA GLY A 40 -9.64 -10.27 -4.82
C GLY A 40 -10.21 -10.01 -3.44
N THR A 41 -10.23 -8.75 -3.02
CA THR A 41 -10.84 -8.28 -1.77
C THR A 41 -11.42 -6.88 -1.95
N VAL A 42 -12.07 -6.37 -0.90
CA VAL A 42 -12.58 -5.00 -0.82
C VAL A 42 -11.74 -4.22 0.18
N ASP A 43 -11.28 -3.03 -0.21
CA ASP A 43 -10.48 -2.15 0.66
C ASP A 43 -11.34 -1.41 1.70
N ASP A 44 -10.68 -0.62 2.55
CA ASP A 44 -11.32 0.19 3.60
C ASP A 44 -12.24 1.31 3.03
N GLN A 45 -12.10 1.64 1.75
CA GLN A 45 -12.91 2.59 1.01
C GLN A 45 -14.02 1.91 0.19
N ASN A 46 -14.24 0.62 0.41
CA ASN A 46 -15.25 -0.19 -0.27
C ASN A 46 -15.02 -0.26 -1.79
N ARG A 47 -13.77 -0.37 -2.23
CA ARG A 47 -13.35 -0.58 -3.63
C ARG A 47 -12.79 -1.96 -3.84
N TRP A 48 -13.01 -2.52 -5.02
CA TRP A 48 -12.46 -3.81 -5.38
C TRP A 48 -10.96 -3.70 -5.66
N THR A 49 -10.18 -4.59 -5.04
CA THR A 49 -8.72 -4.59 -5.07
C THR A 49 -8.21 -6.02 -5.25
N ILE A 50 -7.13 -6.20 -6.00
CA ILE A 50 -6.35 -7.43 -6.01
C ILE A 50 -5.19 -7.25 -5.05
N ALA A 51 -5.15 -8.05 -3.99
CA ALA A 51 -4.10 -8.03 -2.98
C ALA A 51 -3.11 -9.17 -3.22
N VAL A 52 -1.84 -8.91 -2.90
CA VAL A 52 -0.74 -9.87 -2.82
C VAL A 52 -0.02 -9.61 -1.50
N ASP A 53 0.16 -10.67 -0.72
CA ASP A 53 1.00 -10.64 0.47
C ASP A 53 2.31 -11.38 0.15
N ASP A 54 3.44 -10.70 0.35
CA ASP A 54 4.81 -11.19 0.13
C ASP A 54 5.62 -11.02 1.42
N GLU A 55 6.77 -11.70 1.54
CA GLU A 55 7.64 -11.58 2.70
C GLU A 55 8.18 -10.15 2.88
N VAL A 56 8.35 -9.41 1.78
CA VAL A 56 8.81 -8.02 1.80
C VAL A 56 7.70 -7.04 2.19
N GLY A 57 6.44 -7.39 1.93
CA GLY A 57 5.32 -6.50 2.17
C GLY A 57 4.08 -6.87 1.37
N ARG A 58 3.14 -5.94 1.32
CA ARG A 58 1.85 -6.10 0.64
C ARG A 58 1.80 -5.26 -0.63
N VAL A 59 1.14 -5.81 -1.65
CA VAL A 59 0.85 -5.10 -2.90
C VAL A 59 -0.64 -5.13 -3.16
N ASP A 60 -1.21 -3.95 -3.38
CA ASP A 60 -2.61 -3.77 -3.74
C ASP A 60 -2.70 -3.18 -5.14
N VAL A 61 -3.46 -3.83 -6.02
CA VAL A 61 -3.77 -3.35 -7.37
C VAL A 61 -5.24 -3.00 -7.43
N ARG A 62 -5.57 -1.78 -7.86
CA ARG A 62 -6.95 -1.31 -8.01
C ARG A 62 -7.13 -0.46 -9.27
N VAL A 63 -8.39 -0.22 -9.63
CA VAL A 63 -8.72 0.76 -10.67
C VAL A 63 -8.49 2.16 -10.10
N GLY A 64 -7.55 2.90 -10.72
CA GLY A 64 -7.27 4.31 -10.44
C GLY A 64 -8.06 5.23 -11.36
N ASP A 65 -7.72 6.52 -11.35
CA ASP A 65 -8.43 7.54 -12.13
C ASP A 65 -8.17 7.38 -13.64
N ASP A 66 -6.91 7.13 -14.04
CA ASP A 66 -6.47 7.03 -15.44
C ASP A 66 -5.80 5.67 -15.77
N GLY A 67 -5.88 4.70 -14.86
CA GLY A 67 -5.23 3.41 -15.04
C GLY A 67 -5.41 2.41 -13.91
N LEU A 68 -4.42 1.54 -13.75
CA LEU A 68 -4.25 0.63 -12.62
C LEU A 68 -3.35 1.31 -11.60
N GLU A 69 -3.88 1.56 -10.41
CA GLU A 69 -3.07 1.97 -9.28
C GLU A 69 -2.45 0.72 -8.66
N VAL A 70 -1.12 0.72 -8.49
CA VAL A 70 -0.34 -0.35 -7.84
C VAL A 70 0.33 0.26 -6.62
N ALA A 71 -0.16 -0.09 -5.44
CA ALA A 71 0.33 0.40 -4.16
C ALA A 71 1.12 -0.71 -3.44
N PHE A 72 2.34 -0.38 -3.04
CA PHE A 72 3.24 -1.26 -2.30
C PHE A 72 3.32 -0.74 -0.86
N TRP A 73 3.23 -1.64 0.11
CA TRP A 73 3.22 -1.33 1.54
C TRP A 73 4.23 -2.22 2.26
N ALA A 74 5.11 -1.63 3.05
CA ALA A 74 5.96 -2.36 3.97
C ALA A 74 6.02 -1.64 5.31
N THR A 75 6.08 -2.42 6.39
CA THR A 75 6.18 -1.91 7.76
C THR A 75 7.34 -2.59 8.45
N SER A 76 8.12 -1.80 9.18
CA SER A 76 9.11 -2.27 10.14
C SER A 76 8.50 -2.19 11.54
N PRO A 77 7.96 -3.30 12.06
CA PRO A 77 7.26 -3.32 13.33
C PRO A 77 8.24 -3.19 14.50
N GLY A 78 7.79 -2.58 15.59
CA GLY A 78 8.53 -2.56 16.86
C GLY A 78 9.92 -1.93 16.77
N LEU A 79 10.08 -0.82 16.03
CA LEU A 79 11.38 -0.20 15.73
C LEU A 79 12.25 0.05 16.98
N PHE A 80 11.61 0.31 18.13
CA PHE A 80 12.28 0.54 19.42
C PHE A 80 11.88 -0.51 20.48
N ALA A 81 11.47 -1.70 20.07
CA ALA A 81 10.99 -2.75 20.98
C ALA A 81 12.08 -3.21 21.97
N ASP A 82 13.34 -3.18 21.55
CA ASP A 82 14.50 -3.55 22.37
C ASP A 82 14.84 -2.50 23.45
N GLU A 83 14.24 -1.30 23.42
CA GLU A 83 14.43 -0.31 24.48
C GLU A 83 13.60 -0.67 25.71
N GLU A 84 14.27 -1.24 26.72
CA GLU A 84 13.66 -1.66 27.97
C GLU A 84 13.09 -0.50 28.79
N ASN A 85 13.69 0.71 28.72
CA ASN A 85 13.21 1.87 29.47
C ASN A 85 11.97 2.47 28.78
N PRO A 86 10.77 2.38 29.40
CA PRO A 86 9.54 2.82 28.75
C PRO A 86 9.48 4.32 28.48
N TRP A 87 10.17 5.12 29.29
CA TRP A 87 10.25 6.58 29.06
C TRP A 87 11.13 6.90 27.87
N ARG A 88 12.27 6.21 27.74
CA ARG A 88 13.19 6.39 26.61
C ARG A 88 12.55 5.91 25.31
N ARG A 89 11.88 4.75 25.34
CA ARG A 89 11.14 4.23 24.18
C ARG A 89 10.10 5.23 23.66
N ARG A 90 9.23 5.74 24.54
CA ARG A 90 8.23 6.77 24.16
C ARG A 90 8.87 8.05 23.61
N ALA A 91 10.01 8.46 24.15
CA ALA A 91 10.74 9.62 23.66
C ALA A 91 11.29 9.38 22.25
N LEU A 92 11.84 8.19 21.97
CA LEU A 92 12.30 7.79 20.65
C LEU A 92 11.16 7.70 19.64
N GLU A 93 10.04 7.06 19.99
CA GLU A 93 8.84 7.01 19.13
C GLU A 93 8.30 8.42 18.83
N ARG A 94 8.28 9.31 19.83
CA ARG A 94 7.87 10.70 19.63
C ARG A 94 8.81 11.43 18.68
N LEU A 95 10.13 11.24 18.85
CA LEU A 95 11.13 11.82 17.97
C LEU A 95 10.95 11.31 16.54
N ALA A 96 10.74 10.00 16.35
CA ALA A 96 10.49 9.41 15.05
C ALA A 96 9.28 10.05 14.35
N ARG A 97 8.13 10.15 15.04
CA ARG A 97 6.93 10.84 14.53
C ARG A 97 7.22 12.29 14.09
N MET A 98 8.10 12.99 14.80
CA MET A 98 8.50 14.37 14.44
C MET A 98 9.49 14.43 13.27
N THR A 99 10.32 13.40 13.09
CA THR A 99 11.36 13.33 12.06
C THR A 99 10.81 12.86 10.71
N LEU A 100 9.83 11.95 10.71
CA LEU A 100 9.25 11.38 9.49
C LEU A 100 8.77 12.43 8.47
N PRO A 101 8.08 13.53 8.84
CA PRO A 101 7.72 14.58 7.89
C PRO A 101 8.91 15.30 7.25
N ASN A 102 10.08 15.31 7.90
CA ASN A 102 11.31 15.87 7.32
C ASN A 102 11.93 14.90 6.33
N ILE A 103 11.95 13.61 6.65
CA ILE A 103 12.38 12.54 5.74
C ILE A 103 11.51 12.58 4.47
N ALA A 104 10.18 12.63 4.64
CA ALA A 104 9.23 12.72 3.54
C ALA A 104 9.52 13.87 2.56
N ARG A 105 9.95 15.04 3.08
CA ARG A 105 10.21 16.22 2.26
C ARG A 105 11.59 16.24 1.60
N GLY A 106 12.58 15.57 2.19
CA GLY A 106 13.98 15.65 1.77
C GLY A 106 14.50 14.44 1.01
N PHE A 107 13.88 13.27 1.20
CA PHE A 107 14.43 11.99 0.74
C PHE A 107 13.46 11.17 -0.12
N LEU A 108 12.16 11.44 -0.06
CA LEU A 108 11.16 10.63 -0.77
C LEU A 108 10.82 11.22 -2.14
N GLU A 109 10.60 10.32 -3.08
CA GLU A 109 10.02 10.66 -4.38
C GLU A 109 8.53 11.02 -4.24
N PRO A 110 7.93 11.76 -5.19
CA PRO A 110 6.53 12.21 -5.08
C PRO A 110 5.49 11.09 -4.91
N HIS A 111 5.84 9.89 -5.35
CA HIS A 111 4.99 8.70 -5.33
C HIS A 111 5.23 7.81 -4.10
N GLN A 112 6.13 8.24 -3.19
CA GLN A 112 6.47 7.57 -1.96
C GLN A 112 5.91 8.32 -0.76
N ARG A 113 5.54 7.58 0.27
CA ARG A 113 5.07 8.11 1.55
C ARG A 113 5.70 7.33 2.69
N VAL A 114 5.80 7.98 3.83
CA VAL A 114 6.23 7.38 5.09
C VAL A 114 5.32 7.84 6.22
N SER A 115 5.00 6.93 7.11
CA SER A 115 4.20 7.20 8.30
C SER A 115 4.67 6.36 9.48
N TRP A 116 4.31 6.80 10.68
CA TRP A 116 4.42 5.97 11.86
C TRP A 116 3.17 5.08 11.92
N ASP A 117 3.37 3.77 12.05
CA ASP A 117 2.29 2.81 12.29
C ASP A 117 2.06 2.69 13.80
N GLU A 118 0.88 3.11 14.25
CA GLU A 118 0.52 3.09 15.67
C GLU A 118 0.18 1.68 16.17
N VAL A 119 -0.24 0.77 15.28
CA VAL A 119 -0.59 -0.61 15.63
C VAL A 119 0.69 -1.44 15.74
N GLU A 120 1.53 -1.36 14.70
CA GLU A 120 2.79 -2.10 14.63
C GLU A 120 3.92 -1.43 15.42
N GLN A 121 3.69 -0.22 15.96
CA GLN A 121 4.67 0.58 16.72
C GLN A 121 6.00 0.72 15.96
N GLY A 122 5.87 1.13 14.71
CA GLY A 122 6.93 1.01 13.73
C GLY A 122 6.85 2.06 12.64
N VAL A 123 7.74 1.95 11.66
CA VAL A 123 7.70 2.81 10.48
C VAL A 123 7.09 2.06 9.31
N ALA A 124 6.15 2.70 8.61
CA ALA A 124 5.53 2.19 7.41
C ALA A 124 5.91 3.05 6.22
N VAL A 125 6.20 2.41 5.09
CA VAL A 125 6.43 3.05 3.80
C VAL A 125 5.41 2.58 2.79
N THR A 126 4.99 3.52 1.94
CA THR A 126 4.08 3.25 0.83
C THR A 126 4.69 3.79 -0.45
N THR A 127 4.64 3.01 -1.51
CA THR A 127 5.00 3.48 -2.86
C THR A 127 3.82 3.22 -3.79
N THR A 128 3.33 4.24 -4.48
CA THR A 128 2.13 4.15 -5.33
C THR A 128 2.45 4.50 -6.77
N TYR A 129 2.19 3.59 -7.70
CA TYR A 129 2.37 3.82 -9.12
C TYR A 129 1.03 3.77 -9.85
N GLU A 130 0.94 4.48 -10.97
CA GLU A 130 -0.19 4.36 -11.89
C GLU A 130 0.31 3.82 -13.23
N LEU A 131 -0.26 2.69 -13.65
CA LEU A 131 0.02 2.03 -14.91
C LEU A 131 -1.18 2.19 -15.85
N PRO A 132 -0.98 2.48 -17.15
CA PRO A 132 -2.09 2.47 -18.09
C PRO A 132 -2.81 1.12 -18.12
N PHE A 133 -4.14 1.09 -18.33
CA PHE A 133 -4.91 -0.16 -18.43
C PHE A 133 -4.36 -1.13 -19.48
N THR A 134 -3.75 -0.62 -20.55
CA THR A 134 -3.11 -1.43 -21.60
C THR A 134 -1.92 -2.25 -21.10
N ARG A 135 -1.42 -1.96 -19.89
CA ARG A 135 -0.30 -2.66 -19.25
C ARG A 135 -0.74 -3.63 -18.15
N ALA A 136 -2.02 -4.01 -18.09
CA ALA A 136 -2.51 -4.96 -17.11
C ALA A 136 -1.72 -6.29 -17.10
N GLU A 137 -1.29 -6.77 -18.27
CA GLU A 137 -0.50 -8.00 -18.39
C GLU A 137 0.92 -7.90 -17.82
N ASP A 138 1.46 -6.68 -17.68
CA ASP A 138 2.80 -6.41 -17.16
C ASP A 138 2.83 -6.29 -15.63
N VAL A 139 1.67 -6.15 -14.96
CA VAL A 139 1.56 -5.84 -13.53
C VAL A 139 2.37 -6.83 -12.68
N GLY A 140 2.30 -8.12 -12.99
CA GLY A 140 3.08 -9.13 -12.27
C GLY A 140 4.58 -8.84 -12.30
N ARG A 141 5.15 -8.64 -13.49
CA ARG A 141 6.58 -8.40 -13.65
C ARG A 141 6.98 -7.08 -12.98
N PHE A 142 6.17 -6.05 -13.19
CA PHE A 142 6.35 -4.76 -12.56
C PHE A 142 6.39 -4.90 -11.03
N THR A 143 5.47 -5.64 -10.44
CA THR A 143 5.45 -5.91 -8.99
C THR A 143 6.73 -6.59 -8.51
N ARG A 144 7.20 -7.61 -9.23
CA ARG A 144 8.45 -8.31 -8.89
C ARG A 144 9.68 -7.40 -8.95
N GLU A 145 9.73 -6.51 -9.92
CA GLU A 145 10.84 -5.55 -10.07
C GLU A 145 10.83 -4.48 -8.97
N ARG A 146 9.66 -4.08 -8.47
CA ARG A 146 9.52 -2.97 -7.51
C ARG A 146 9.53 -3.37 -6.04
N LEU A 147 9.19 -4.62 -5.70
CA LEU A 147 9.22 -5.10 -4.31
C LEU A 147 10.60 -4.89 -3.62
N PRO A 148 11.75 -5.21 -4.26
CA PRO A 148 13.05 -4.96 -3.64
C PRO A 148 13.35 -3.47 -3.37
N GLU A 149 12.77 -2.56 -4.17
CA GLU A 149 12.94 -1.12 -3.98
C GLU A 149 12.18 -0.65 -2.72
N LEU A 150 11.04 -1.27 -2.40
CA LEU A 150 10.26 -1.00 -1.19
C LEU A 150 11.04 -1.39 0.07
N ASP A 151 11.66 -2.57 0.08
CA ASP A 151 12.53 -3.03 1.19
C ASP A 151 13.70 -2.07 1.40
N HIS A 152 14.37 -1.68 0.30
CA HIS A 152 15.47 -0.73 0.37
C HIS A 152 15.04 0.63 0.94
N LEU A 153 13.86 1.11 0.53
CA LEU A 153 13.29 2.35 1.04
C LEU A 153 13.00 2.26 2.55
N LEU A 154 12.38 1.17 3.00
CA LEU A 154 12.10 0.94 4.41
C LEU A 154 13.39 1.00 5.23
N GLY A 155 14.42 0.24 4.82
CA GLY A 155 15.71 0.24 5.50
C GLY A 155 16.44 1.59 5.46
N LEU A 156 16.27 2.39 4.40
CA LEU A 156 16.79 3.76 4.36
C LEU A 156 16.13 4.65 5.41
N VAL A 157 14.80 4.57 5.53
CA VAL A 157 14.04 5.34 6.51
C VAL A 157 14.42 4.93 7.93
N GLU A 158 14.51 3.64 8.23
CA GLU A 158 14.95 3.14 9.54
C GLU A 158 16.30 3.73 9.96
N ARG A 159 17.29 3.74 9.04
CA ARG A 159 18.62 4.30 9.31
C ARG A 159 18.63 5.80 9.58
N GLN A 160 17.61 6.53 9.13
CA GLN A 160 17.46 7.96 9.45
C GLN A 160 16.78 8.19 10.80
N LEU A 161 16.14 7.16 11.37
CA LEU A 161 15.44 7.23 12.66
C LEU A 161 16.27 6.69 13.83
N ALA A 162 17.19 5.76 13.57
CA ALA A 162 18.13 5.18 14.53
C ALA A 162 19.36 6.09 14.77
#